data_AF-A0A3M1AWV6-F1
#
_entry.id   AF-A0A3M1AWV6-F1
#
_cell.length_a   1.000
_cell.length_b   1.000
_cell.length_c   1.000
_cell.angle_alpha   90.00
_cell.angle_beta   90.00
_cell.angle_gamma   90.00
#
_symmetry.space_group_name_H-M   'P 1'
#
loop_
_entity.id
_entity.type
_entity.pdbx_description
1 polymer ?
#
loop_
_entity_poly.entity_id
_entity_poly.type
_entity_poly.pdbx_seq_one_letter_code
_entity_poly.pdbx_strand_id
1 'polypeptide(L)'
;AKLLHNITHAYLREPDLPNLLIDSEFREAVGSRQQAWRFAVRTAVELGVPVPAMGASLAYYDSYRSARLPANLIQAQRDFFGAHTFERVDQPGIFHVEW
;
A
#
# COMPACT_ATOMS: atom_id res chain seq x y z
N ALA A 1 0.71 23.69 -13.79
CA ALA A 1 1.25 22.31 -13.90
C ALA A 1 0.15 21.36 -14.38
N LYS A 2 0.41 20.49 -15.37
CA LYS A 2 -0.59 19.59 -15.97
C LYS A 2 -1.19 18.57 -14.99
N LEU A 3 -0.42 18.18 -13.96
CA LEU A 3 -0.85 17.20 -12.94
C LEU A 3 -2.07 17.65 -12.13
N LEU A 4 -2.13 18.91 -11.69
CA LEU A 4 -3.26 19.39 -10.89
C LEU A 4 -4.56 19.36 -11.68
N HIS A 5 -4.51 19.59 -13.00
CA HIS A 5 -5.68 19.49 -13.87
C HIS A 5 -6.22 18.06 -13.93
N ASN A 6 -5.34 17.07 -14.03
CA ASN A 6 -5.73 15.65 -14.00
C ASN A 6 -6.35 15.27 -12.65
N ILE A 7 -5.79 15.76 -11.54
CA ILE A 7 -6.35 15.57 -10.19
C ILE A 7 -7.75 16.19 -10.11
N THR A 8 -7.92 17.44 -10.58
CA THR A 8 -9.24 18.09 -10.63
C THR A 8 -10.23 17.28 -11.44
N HIS A 9 -9.85 16.79 -12.62
CA HIS A 9 -10.73 15.97 -13.44
C HIS A 9 -11.11 14.64 -12.80
N ALA A 10 -10.19 13.99 -12.08
CA ALA A 10 -10.50 12.76 -11.35
C ALA A 10 -11.64 13.00 -10.33
N TYR A 11 -11.55 14.06 -9.53
CA TYR A 11 -12.58 14.41 -8.54
C TYR A 11 -13.85 15.02 -9.14
N LEU A 12 -13.79 15.64 -10.32
CA LEU A 12 -14.99 16.05 -11.05
C LEU A 12 -15.77 14.85 -11.59
N ARG A 13 -15.07 13.76 -11.97
CA ARG A 13 -15.69 12.50 -12.40
C ARG A 13 -16.26 11.71 -11.22
N GLU A 14 -15.50 11.62 -10.12
CA GLU A 14 -15.87 10.85 -8.94
C GLU A 14 -15.54 11.67 -7.66
N PRO A 15 -16.49 12.46 -7.14
CA PRO A 15 -16.25 13.34 -5.99
C PRO A 15 -15.85 12.60 -4.71
N ASP A 16 -16.36 11.38 -4.52
CA ASP A 16 -16.13 10.55 -3.33
C ASP A 16 -14.96 9.57 -3.50
N LEU A 17 -14.07 9.82 -4.47
CA LEU A 17 -12.94 8.94 -4.77
C LEU A 17 -12.05 8.73 -3.52
N PRO A 18 -11.98 7.50 -2.95
CA PRO A 18 -11.22 7.26 -1.73
C PRO A 18 -9.70 7.40 -1.90
N ASN A 19 -9.19 7.26 -3.13
CA ASN A 19 -7.77 7.38 -3.44
C ASN A 19 -7.54 7.66 -4.93
N LEU A 20 -6.61 8.55 -5.28
CA LEU A 20 -6.29 8.82 -6.70
C LEU A 20 -5.76 7.59 -7.45
N LEU A 21 -5.13 6.61 -6.78
CA LEU A 21 -4.59 5.42 -7.42
C LEU A 21 -5.66 4.48 -8.01
N ILE A 22 -6.93 4.64 -7.63
CA ILE A 22 -8.04 3.86 -8.21
C ILE A 22 -8.70 4.57 -9.40
N ASP A 23 -8.45 5.86 -9.61
CA ASP A 23 -8.87 6.56 -10.83
C ASP A 23 -8.22 5.91 -12.05
N SER A 24 -8.98 5.77 -13.14
CA SER A 24 -8.54 5.07 -14.35
C SER A 24 -7.26 5.64 -14.97
N GLU A 25 -7.11 6.96 -15.03
CA GLU A 25 -5.97 7.63 -15.67
C GLU A 25 -4.71 7.46 -14.80
N PHE A 26 -4.84 7.65 -13.49
CA PHE A 26 -3.73 7.46 -12.54
C PHE A 26 -3.32 6.00 -12.43
N ARG A 27 -4.27 5.07 -12.38
CA ARG A 27 -4.03 3.63 -12.35
C ARG A 27 -3.23 3.19 -13.58
N GLU A 28 -3.62 3.63 -14.77
CA GLU A 28 -2.89 3.34 -15.99
C GLU A 28 -1.49 3.97 -15.97
N ALA A 29 -1.40 5.25 -15.59
CA ALA A 29 -0.14 5.97 -15.57
C ALA A 29 0.91 5.32 -14.65
N VAL A 30 0.50 4.90 -13.45
CA VAL A 30 1.37 4.19 -12.49
C VAL A 30 1.61 2.75 -12.94
N GLY A 31 0.56 2.04 -13.36
CA GLY A 31 0.64 0.64 -13.79
C GLY A 31 1.61 0.43 -14.95
N SER A 32 1.64 1.35 -15.92
CA SER A 32 2.54 1.28 -17.07
C SER A 32 4.00 1.64 -16.74
N ARG A 33 4.26 2.28 -15.59
CA ARG A 33 5.59 2.79 -15.19
C ARG A 33 6.21 2.07 -14.00
N GLN A 34 5.43 1.28 -13.25
CA GLN A 34 5.90 0.65 -12.01
C GLN A 34 7.16 -0.19 -12.20
N GLN A 35 7.36 -0.82 -13.36
CA GLN A 35 8.54 -1.65 -13.60
C GLN A 35 9.82 -0.81 -13.75
N ALA A 36 9.75 0.32 -14.45
CA ALA A 36 10.85 1.26 -14.56
C ALA A 36 11.16 1.91 -13.20
N TRP A 37 10.12 2.19 -12.41
CA TRP A 37 10.28 2.69 -11.06
C TRP A 37 10.99 1.68 -10.13
N ARG A 38 10.59 0.40 -10.16
CA ARG A 38 11.29 -0.69 -9.44
C ARG A 38 12.75 -0.81 -9.86
N PHE A 39 13.01 -0.74 -11.17
CA PHE A 39 14.37 -0.75 -11.70
C PHE A 39 15.21 0.39 -11.10
N ALA A 40 14.68 1.62 -11.10
CA ALA A 40 15.37 2.78 -10.53
C ALA A 40 15.66 2.60 -9.03
N VAL A 41 14.68 2.12 -8.24
CA VAL A 41 14.86 1.87 -6.80
C VAL A 41 15.90 0.78 -6.56
N ARG A 42 15.83 -0.34 -7.29
CA ARG A 42 16.82 -1.44 -7.18
C ARG A 42 18.23 -0.93 -7.46
N THR A 43 18.43 -0.25 -8.59
CA THR A 43 19.73 0.26 -9.00
C THR A 43 20.27 1.29 -8.00
N ALA A 44 19.43 2.18 -7.47
CA ALA A 44 19.85 3.10 -6.43
C ALA A 44 20.35 2.37 -5.18
N VAL A 45 19.64 1.34 -4.72
CA VAL A 45 20.04 0.52 -3.57
C VAL A 45 21.36 -0.23 -3.83
N GLU A 46 21.51 -0.86 -5.00
CA GLU A 46 22.74 -1.57 -5.39
C GLU A 46 23.97 -0.65 -5.41
N LEU A 47 23.77 0.61 -5.78
CA LEU A 47 24.83 1.63 -5.83
C LEU A 47 25.01 2.39 -4.51
N GLY A 48 24.23 2.10 -3.47
CA GLY A 48 24.29 2.83 -2.19
C GLY A 48 23.76 4.27 -2.26
N VAL A 49 22.93 4.60 -3.25
CA VAL A 49 22.31 5.92 -3.42
C VAL A 49 20.99 5.99 -2.64
N PRO A 50 20.84 6.94 -1.69
CA PRO A 50 19.64 7.04 -0.88
C PRO A 50 18.45 7.59 -1.69
N VAL A 51 17.35 6.82 -1.76
CA VAL A 51 16.11 7.20 -2.46
C VAL A 51 14.86 7.05 -1.57
N PRO A 52 14.83 7.69 -0.38
CA PRO A 52 13.80 7.41 0.64
C PRO A 52 12.38 7.64 0.14
N ALA A 53 12.12 8.74 -0.58
CA ALA A 53 10.79 9.06 -1.10
C ALA A 53 10.32 8.05 -2.17
N MET A 54 11.22 7.63 -3.08
CA MET A 54 10.87 6.66 -4.11
C MET A 54 10.65 5.26 -3.53
N GLY A 55 11.49 4.84 -2.58
CA GLY A 55 11.33 3.56 -1.89
C GLY A 55 10.05 3.50 -1.05
N ALA A 56 9.78 4.54 -0.24
CA ALA A 56 8.56 4.62 0.56
C ALA A 56 7.30 4.65 -0.30
N SER A 57 7.31 5.42 -1.40
CA SER A 57 6.19 5.48 -2.33
C SER A 57 5.92 4.10 -2.98
N LEU A 58 6.98 3.33 -3.29
CA LEU A 58 6.84 1.99 -3.89
C LEU A 58 6.27 1.00 -2.88
N ALA A 59 6.77 1.05 -1.64
CA ALA A 59 6.23 0.27 -0.54
C ALA A 59 4.75 0.58 -0.27
N TYR A 60 4.36 1.86 -0.32
CA TYR A 60 2.95 2.27 -0.21
C TYR A 60 2.10 1.69 -1.35
N TYR A 61 2.54 1.85 -2.60
CA TYR A 61 1.82 1.34 -3.77
C TYR A 61 1.59 -0.18 -3.66
N ASP A 62 2.62 -0.94 -3.29
CA ASP A 62 2.52 -2.39 -3.12
C ASP A 62 1.66 -2.80 -1.92
N SER A 63 1.75 -2.07 -0.82
CA SER A 63 0.93 -2.34 0.37
C SER A 63 -0.55 -2.05 0.11
N TYR A 64 -0.86 -0.93 -0.55
CA TYR A 64 -2.23 -0.49 -0.81
C TYR A 64 -2.99 -1.46 -1.73
N ARG A 65 -2.30 -2.06 -2.72
CA ARG A 65 -2.91 -3.03 -3.64
C ARG A 65 -2.90 -4.48 -3.14
N SER A 66 -2.36 -4.74 -1.95
CA SER A 66 -2.26 -6.08 -1.38
C SER A 66 -3.44 -6.37 -0.46
N ALA A 67 -4.34 -7.26 -0.88
CA ALA A 67 -5.50 -7.66 -0.07
C ALA A 67 -5.11 -8.41 1.23
N ARG A 68 -3.91 -9.00 1.28
CA ARG A 68 -3.35 -9.63 2.48
C ARG A 68 -1.96 -9.06 2.75
N LEU A 69 -1.78 -8.51 3.94
CA LEU A 69 -0.51 -8.01 4.46
C LEU A 69 -0.02 -8.93 5.59
N PRO A 70 1.28 -8.90 5.93
CA PRO A 70 1.85 -9.68 7.04
C PRO A 70 1.41 -9.19 8.44
N ALA A 71 0.39 -8.32 8.52
CA ALA A 71 -0.19 -7.85 9.76
C ALA A 71 -0.82 -8.98 10.60
N ASN A 72 -1.10 -10.14 10.00
CA ASN A 72 -1.49 -11.35 10.73
C ASN A 72 -0.44 -11.79 11.75
N LEU A 73 0.85 -11.71 11.42
CA LEU A 73 1.93 -12.05 12.36
C LEU A 73 2.03 -11.00 13.48
N ILE A 74 1.84 -9.72 13.15
CA ILE A 74 1.79 -8.64 14.15
C ILE A 74 0.65 -8.88 15.14
N GLN A 75 -0.54 -9.24 14.65
CA GLN A 75 -1.68 -9.58 15.50
C GLN A 75 -1.39 -10.80 16.39
N ALA A 76 -0.78 -11.86 15.85
CA ALA A 76 -0.38 -13.02 16.62
C ALA A 76 0.62 -12.68 17.73
N GLN A 77 1.64 -11.86 17.42
CA GLN A 77 2.62 -11.41 18.42
C GLN A 77 1.96 -10.63 19.55
N ARG A 78 1.08 -9.67 19.23
CA ARG A 78 0.36 -8.86 20.22
C ARG A 78 -0.51 -9.72 21.13
N ASP A 79 -1.17 -10.73 20.58
CA ASP A 79 -1.95 -11.66 21.39
C ASP A 79 -1.05 -12.50 22.31
N PHE A 80 0.06 -13.01 21.78
CA PHE A 80 1.03 -13.82 22.53
C PHE A 80 1.57 -13.12 23.78
N PHE A 81 2.11 -11.90 23.65
CA PHE A 81 2.78 -11.25 24.78
C PHE A 81 1.85 -10.39 25.66
N GLY A 82 0.65 -10.08 25.18
CA GLY A 82 -0.18 -9.03 25.77
C GLY A 82 -1.68 -9.32 25.83
N ALA A 83 -2.12 -10.53 25.47
CA ALA A 83 -3.53 -10.93 25.43
C ALA A 83 -4.42 -9.91 24.69
N HIS A 84 -3.87 -9.30 23.63
CA HIS A 84 -4.52 -8.21 22.90
C HIS A 84 -5.66 -8.68 22.00
N THR A 85 -5.86 -9.99 21.84
CA THR A 85 -6.86 -10.60 20.97
C THR A 85 -6.69 -10.28 19.48
N PHE A 86 -7.37 -11.03 18.61
CA PHE A 86 -7.37 -10.80 17.16
C PHE A 86 -8.66 -11.31 16.50
N GLU A 87 -8.90 -10.88 15.26
CA GLU A 87 -10.00 -11.36 14.43
C GLU A 87 -9.54 -12.45 13.45
N ARG A 88 -10.47 -13.29 13.01
CA ARG A 88 -10.22 -14.36 12.04
C ARG A 88 -10.95 -14.10 10.72
N VAL A 89 -10.43 -14.68 9.65
CA VAL A 89 -10.98 -14.50 8.30
C VAL A 89 -12.06 -15.52 7.94
N ASP A 90 -12.15 -16.61 8.70
CA ASP A 90 -13.07 -17.72 8.45
C ASP A 90 -14.33 -17.68 9.33
N GLN A 91 -14.33 -16.90 10.40
CA GLN A 91 -15.48 -16.74 11.28
C GLN A 91 -15.47 -15.39 12.00
N PRO A 92 -16.64 -14.77 12.21
CA PRO A 92 -16.76 -13.51 12.95
C PRO A 92 -16.48 -13.72 14.44
N GLY A 93 -15.87 -12.72 15.09
CA GLY A 93 -15.60 -12.73 16.52
C GLY A 93 -14.21 -12.22 16.88
N ILE A 94 -13.95 -12.12 18.18
CA ILE A 94 -12.67 -11.74 18.76
C ILE A 94 -12.11 -12.96 19.48
N PHE A 95 -10.85 -13.30 19.20
CA PHE A 95 -10.21 -14.52 19.65
C PHE A 95 -8.96 -14.21 20.46
N HIS A 96 -8.71 -15.04 21.48
CA HIS A 96 -7.46 -15.10 22.22
C HIS A 96 -6.95 -16.55 22.17
N VAL A 97 -5.63 -16.73 22.09
CA VAL A 97 -4.98 -18.04 22.12
C VAL A 97 -3.96 -18.09 23.24
N GLU A 98 -3.96 -19.18 23.99
CA GLU A 98 -2.84 -19.59 24.85
C GLU A 98 -1.82 -20.30 23.96
N TRP A 99 -0.73 -19.60 23.64
CA TRP A 99 0.26 -19.99 22.62
C TRP A 99 1.29 -21.01 23.07
#